data_AF-A0AA88XNQ8-F1
#
_entry.id   AF-A0AA88XNQ8-F1
#
_cell.length_a   1.000
_cell.length_b   1.000
_cell.length_c   1.000
_cell.angle_alpha   90.00
_cell.angle_beta   90.00
_cell.angle_gamma   90.00
#
_symmetry.space_group_name_H-M   'P 1'
#
loop_
_entity.id
_entity.type
_entity.pdbx_description
1 polymer ?
#
loop_
_entity_poly.entity_id
_entity_poly.type
_entity_poly.pdbx_seq_one_letter_code
_entity_poly.pdbx_strand_id
1 'polypeptide(L)'
;MDDRQMKAQDLALRGHNIVITGQGGTGRTFLIKQLCKDLSKKGTSYAVTSTAGLGATLFGRATTIHKFIGFEDGRHQNNQLLYLIQTDERFLTAKSNILNTDVLIIDEVSMLSSKVLKQIEYVCRGVRKKEKYFGGMQVVLS
;
A
#
# COMPACT_ATOMS: atom_id res chain seq x y z
N MET A 1 12.35 -0.86 -20.03
CA MET A 1 11.40 0.14 -19.55
C MET A 1 11.40 1.26 -20.56
N ASP A 2 10.24 1.81 -20.92
CA ASP A 2 10.16 3.03 -21.72
C ASP A 2 10.46 4.29 -20.89
N ASP A 3 10.57 5.45 -21.53
CA ASP A 3 10.90 6.71 -20.87
C ASP A 3 9.90 7.11 -19.78
N ARG A 4 8.62 6.80 -19.95
CA ARG A 4 7.58 7.13 -18.96
C ARG A 4 7.70 6.23 -17.73
N GLN A 5 7.95 4.94 -17.94
CA GLN A 5 8.22 3.98 -16.88
C GLN A 5 9.49 4.34 -16.11
N MET A 6 10.56 4.71 -16.79
CA MET A 6 11.80 5.17 -16.15
C MET A 6 11.57 6.42 -15.31
N LYS A 7 10.82 7.41 -15.82
CA LYS A 7 10.47 8.63 -15.09
C LYS A 7 9.62 8.33 -13.85
N ALA A 8 8.62 7.46 -13.96
CA ALA A 8 7.79 7.06 -12.84
C ALA A 8 8.61 6.33 -11.76
N GLN A 9 9.52 5.45 -12.17
CA GLN A 9 10.42 4.74 -11.28
C GLN A 9 11.37 5.71 -10.55
N ASP A 10 11.98 6.67 -11.25
CA ASP A 10 12.84 7.69 -10.63
C ASP A 10 12.10 8.48 -9.55
N LEU A 11 10.90 8.98 -9.87
CA LEU A 11 10.07 9.72 -8.91
C LEU A 11 9.74 8.87 -7.67
N ALA A 12 9.38 7.61 -7.87
CA ALA A 12 9.15 6.68 -6.76
C ALA A 12 10.42 6.45 -5.93
N LEU A 13 11.57 6.22 -6.57
CA LEU A 13 12.83 5.96 -5.87
C LEU A 13 13.39 7.18 -5.11
N ARG A 14 12.91 8.38 -5.44
CA ARG A 14 13.17 9.63 -4.72
C ARG A 14 12.20 9.88 -3.56
N GLY A 15 11.26 8.97 -3.32
CA GLY A 15 10.33 9.03 -2.19
C GLY A 15 9.04 9.83 -2.47
N HIS A 16 8.76 10.18 -3.73
CA HIS A 16 7.51 10.87 -4.05
C HIS A 16 6.32 9.90 -3.96
N ASN A 17 5.20 10.39 -3.42
CA ASN A 17 3.91 9.71 -3.58
C ASN A 17 3.47 9.87 -5.04
N ILE A 18 3.18 8.75 -5.72
CA ILE A 18 2.85 8.77 -7.14
C ILE A 18 1.61 7.92 -7.45
N VAL A 19 0.96 8.27 -8.56
CA VAL A 19 -0.09 7.47 -9.18
C VAL A 19 0.40 7.05 -10.57
N ILE A 20 0.46 5.75 -10.81
CA ILE A 20 0.87 5.13 -12.07
C ILE A 20 -0.40 4.77 -12.83
N THR A 21 -0.79 5.57 -13.82
CA THR A 21 -1.97 5.29 -14.65
C THR A 21 -1.57 4.81 -16.04
N GLY A 22 -2.44 4.03 -16.66
CA GLY A 22 -2.23 3.53 -18.01
C GLY A 22 -3.33 2.55 -18.40
N GLN A 23 -3.54 2.36 -19.69
CA GLN A 23 -4.47 1.34 -20.18
C GLN A 23 -3.98 -0.07 -19.79
N GLY A 24 -4.88 -1.06 -19.86
CA GLY A 24 -4.50 -2.47 -19.70
C GLY A 24 -3.37 -2.86 -20.67
N GLY A 25 -2.42 -3.68 -20.21
CA GLY A 25 -1.30 -4.13 -21.03
C GLY A 25 -0.12 -3.16 -21.16
N THR A 26 -0.15 -1.99 -20.53
CA THR A 26 0.95 -0.99 -20.58
C THR A 26 2.16 -1.30 -19.67
N GLY A 27 2.18 -2.46 -19.02
CA GLY A 27 3.31 -2.90 -18.20
C GLY A 27 3.37 -2.32 -16.77
N ARG A 28 2.26 -1.82 -16.21
CA ARG A 28 2.20 -1.33 -14.81
C ARG A 28 2.72 -2.36 -13.79
N THR A 29 2.27 -3.60 -13.89
CA THR A 29 2.76 -4.71 -13.04
C THR A 29 4.26 -4.94 -13.20
N PHE A 30 4.79 -4.82 -14.43
CA PHE A 30 6.23 -4.94 -14.68
C PHE A 30 7.01 -3.79 -14.02
N LEU A 31 6.53 -2.56 -14.12
CA LEU A 31 7.11 -1.39 -13.47
C LEU A 31 7.12 -1.55 -11.94
N ILE A 32 6.01 -1.95 -11.33
CA ILE A 32 5.95 -2.22 -9.88
C ILE A 32 6.97 -3.30 -9.48
N LYS A 33 7.09 -4.38 -10.25
CA LYS A 33 8.08 -5.43 -9.98
C LYS A 33 9.52 -4.92 -10.02
N GLN A 34 9.84 -3.99 -10.94
CA GLN A 34 11.16 -3.36 -10.98
C GLN A 34 11.38 -2.43 -9.79
N LEU A 35 10.39 -1.60 -9.44
CA LEU A 35 10.44 -0.75 -8.26
C LEU A 35 10.71 -1.57 -6.98
N CYS A 36 9.99 -2.68 -6.79
CA CYS A 36 10.20 -3.58 -5.65
C CYS A 36 11.63 -4.14 -5.58
N LYS A 37 12.23 -4.48 -6.73
CA LYS A 37 13.62 -4.96 -6.77
C LYS A 37 14.59 -3.87 -6.30
N ASP A 38 14.38 -2.63 -6.72
CA ASP A 38 15.26 -1.53 -6.35
C ASP A 38 15.07 -1.08 -4.90
N LEU A 39 13.83 -1.09 -4.39
CA LEU A 39 13.55 -0.89 -2.96
C LEU A 39 14.24 -1.97 -2.11
N SER A 40 14.17 -3.25 -2.54
CA SER A 40 14.88 -4.35 -1.88
C SER A 40 16.39 -4.12 -1.84
N LYS A 41 17.00 -3.73 -2.97
CA LYS A 41 18.45 -3.45 -3.04
C LYS A 41 18.87 -2.30 -2.12
N LYS A 42 18.00 -1.30 -1.92
CA LYS A 42 18.22 -0.18 -0.99
C LYS A 42 17.94 -0.54 0.47
N GLY A 43 17.46 -1.75 0.76
CA GLY A 43 17.04 -2.15 2.10
C GLY A 43 15.80 -1.40 2.61
N THR A 44 15.02 -0.79 1.72
CA THR A 44 13.79 -0.08 2.07
C THR A 44 12.65 -1.08 2.24
N SER A 45 11.94 -1.02 3.37
CA SER A 45 10.81 -1.92 3.61
C SER A 45 9.59 -1.50 2.79
N TYR A 46 8.96 -2.45 2.09
CA TYR A 46 7.80 -2.16 1.27
C TYR A 46 6.74 -3.26 1.39
N ALA A 47 5.49 -2.87 1.17
CA ALA A 47 4.36 -3.77 1.06
C ALA A 47 3.67 -3.58 -0.28
N VAL A 48 3.50 -4.66 -1.03
CA VAL A 48 2.67 -4.68 -2.23
C VAL A 48 1.29 -5.21 -1.86
N THR A 49 0.27 -4.44 -2.21
CA THR A 49 -1.12 -4.80 -2.00
C THR A 49 -1.92 -4.63 -3.28
N SER A 50 -3.05 -5.31 -3.38
CA SER A 50 -4.03 -5.08 -4.43
C SER A 50 -5.43 -4.94 -3.84
N THR A 51 -6.32 -4.27 -4.56
CA THR A 51 -7.75 -4.23 -4.21
C THR A 51 -8.42 -5.59 -4.42
N ALA A 52 -7.92 -6.40 -5.36
CA ALA A 52 -8.45 -7.72 -5.71
C ALA A 52 -7.48 -8.85 -5.34
N GLY A 53 -8.02 -9.99 -4.91
CA GLY A 53 -7.22 -11.17 -4.54
C GLY A 53 -6.34 -11.68 -5.68
N LEU A 54 -6.88 -11.75 -6.91
CA LEU A 54 -6.14 -12.20 -8.08
C LEU A 54 -4.98 -11.25 -8.43
N GLY A 55 -5.20 -9.93 -8.31
CA GLY A 55 -4.16 -8.92 -8.54
C GLY A 55 -2.99 -9.08 -7.58
N ALA A 56 -3.26 -9.41 -6.31
CA ALA A 56 -2.20 -9.70 -5.34
C ALA A 56 -1.33 -10.90 -5.77
N THR A 57 -1.90 -11.95 -6.37
CA THR A 57 -1.11 -13.13 -6.80
C THR A 57 -0.07 -12.83 -7.87
N LEU A 58 -0.22 -11.71 -8.61
CA LEU A 58 0.76 -11.26 -9.59
C LEU A 58 2.11 -10.90 -8.95
N PHE A 59 2.12 -10.67 -7.64
CA PHE A 59 3.27 -10.28 -6.84
C PHE A 59 3.52 -11.34 -5.76
N GLY A 60 4.69 -11.99 -5.76
CA GLY A 60 4.91 -13.22 -4.99
C GLY A 60 4.62 -13.17 -3.48
N ARG A 61 4.68 -12.01 -2.82
CA ARG A 61 4.37 -11.84 -1.38
C ARG A 61 3.25 -10.82 -1.11
N ALA A 62 2.45 -10.45 -2.11
CA ALA A 62 1.40 -9.46 -1.90
C ALA A 62 0.15 -10.05 -1.25
N THR A 63 -0.64 -9.16 -0.66
CA THR A 63 -1.95 -9.48 -0.10
C THR A 63 -2.98 -8.44 -0.54
N THR A 64 -4.25 -8.62 -0.18
CA THR A 64 -5.24 -7.58 -0.43
C THR A 64 -5.03 -6.42 0.53
N ILE A 65 -5.32 -5.19 0.11
CA ILE A 65 -5.21 -4.02 1.00
C ILE A 65 -6.11 -4.16 2.24
N HIS A 66 -7.24 -4.84 2.10
CA HIS A 66 -8.15 -5.19 3.20
C HIS A 66 -7.46 -6.09 4.23
N LYS A 67 -6.75 -7.14 3.81
CA LYS A 67 -6.00 -8.01 4.71
C LYS A 67 -4.77 -7.32 5.29
N PHE A 68 -4.10 -6.46 4.52
CA PHE A 68 -2.95 -5.68 4.98
C PHE A 68 -3.30 -4.77 6.17
N ILE A 69 -4.43 -4.05 6.09
CA ILE A 69 -4.90 -3.13 7.13
C ILE A 69 -5.70 -3.84 8.23
N GLY A 70 -6.21 -5.04 7.98
CA GLY A 70 -7.06 -5.77 8.94
C GLY A 70 -8.51 -5.33 8.90
N PHE A 71 -9.07 -5.04 7.72
CA PHE A 71 -10.47 -4.62 7.61
C PHE A 71 -11.49 -5.72 7.93
N GLU A 72 -11.08 -7.00 7.95
CA GLU A 72 -11.97 -8.14 8.10
C GLU A 72 -13.15 -8.07 7.10
N ASP A 73 -14.39 -7.92 7.59
CA ASP A 73 -15.61 -7.79 6.79
C ASP A 73 -15.95 -6.33 6.40
N GLY A 74 -15.11 -5.37 6.79
CA GLY A 74 -15.23 -3.95 6.45
C GLY A 74 -16.29 -3.18 7.24
N ARG A 75 -16.83 -3.74 8.33
CA ARG A 75 -17.92 -3.11 9.10
C ARG A 75 -17.45 -2.10 10.15
N HIS A 76 -16.19 -2.20 10.57
CA HIS A 76 -15.64 -1.32 11.60
C HIS A 76 -15.52 0.13 11.12
N GLN A 77 -15.96 1.07 11.97
CA GLN A 77 -15.69 2.50 11.76
C GLN A 77 -14.23 2.83 12.10
N ASN A 78 -13.76 4.01 11.67
CA ASN A 78 -12.38 4.49 11.86
C ASN A 78 -11.83 4.27 13.28
N ASN A 79 -12.49 4.83 14.31
CA ASN A 79 -12.01 4.76 15.69
C ASN A 79 -12.04 3.32 16.23
N GLN A 80 -13.07 2.56 15.87
CA GLN A 80 -13.23 1.18 16.30
C GLN A 80 -12.14 0.29 15.72
N LEU A 81 -11.89 0.40 14.42
CA LEU A 81 -10.82 -0.34 13.75
C LEU A 81 -9.44 0.02 14.31
N LEU A 82 -9.18 1.32 14.50
CA LEU A 82 -7.92 1.77 15.09
C LEU A 82 -7.73 1.20 16.50
N TYR A 83 -8.77 1.23 17.34
CA TYR A 83 -8.75 0.65 18.67
C TYR A 83 -8.41 -0.84 18.62
N LEU A 84 -9.13 -1.61 17.79
CA LEU A 84 -8.87 -3.05 17.60
C LEU A 84 -7.43 -3.33 17.16
N ILE A 85 -6.91 -2.60 16.17
CA ILE A 85 -5.52 -2.76 15.72
C ILE A 85 -4.52 -2.46 16.84
N GLN A 86 -4.85 -1.57 17.77
CA GLN A 86 -3.97 -1.21 18.87
C GLN A 86 -4.01 -2.21 20.03
N THR A 87 -5.17 -2.79 20.33
CA THR A 87 -5.43 -3.55 21.57
C THR A 87 -5.70 -5.04 21.38
N ASP A 88 -6.16 -5.48 20.21
CA ASP A 88 -6.60 -6.85 19.96
C ASP A 88 -5.52 -7.68 19.28
N GLU A 89 -5.20 -8.85 19.85
CA GLU A 89 -4.14 -9.74 19.36
C GLU A 89 -4.39 -10.26 17.94
N ARG A 90 -5.66 -10.36 17.52
CA ARG A 90 -6.04 -10.81 16.17
C ARG A 90 -5.51 -9.85 15.09
N PHE A 91 -5.23 -8.59 15.45
CA PHE A 91 -4.79 -7.55 14.53
C PHE A 91 -3.27 -7.29 14.60
N LEU A 92 -2.50 -8.10 15.33
CA LEU A 92 -1.04 -7.94 15.44
C LEU A 92 -0.33 -7.92 14.08
N THR A 93 -0.77 -8.75 13.14
CA THR A 93 -0.23 -8.77 11.77
C THR A 93 -0.46 -7.43 11.06
N ALA A 94 -1.68 -6.88 11.13
CA ALA A 94 -2.00 -5.58 10.53
C ALA A 94 -1.21 -4.44 11.18
N LYS A 95 -1.12 -4.45 12.51
CA LYS A 95 -0.30 -3.49 13.27
C LYS A 95 1.17 -3.55 12.83
N SER A 96 1.73 -4.75 12.77
CA SER A 96 3.12 -4.99 12.34
C SER A 96 3.35 -4.52 10.90
N ASN A 97 2.46 -4.88 9.98
CA ASN A 97 2.50 -4.43 8.60
C ASN A 97 2.58 -2.91 8.50
N ILE A 98 1.69 -2.19 9.19
CA ILE A 98 1.63 -0.73 9.15
C ILE A 98 2.87 -0.09 9.78
N LEU A 99 3.39 -0.64 10.87
CA LEU A 99 4.57 -0.09 11.56
C LEU A 99 5.86 -0.32 10.78
N ASN A 100 5.99 -1.48 10.15
CA ASN A 100 7.24 -1.92 9.51
C ASN A 100 7.32 -1.62 8.01
N THR A 101 6.30 -1.00 7.42
CA THR A 101 6.31 -0.60 6.00
C THR A 101 6.78 0.85 5.84
N ASP A 102 7.73 1.09 4.94
CA ASP A 102 8.13 2.45 4.52
C ASP A 102 7.41 2.86 3.23
N VAL A 103 7.23 1.92 2.29
CA VAL A 103 6.55 2.15 1.01
C VAL A 103 5.33 1.21 0.87
N LEU A 104 4.14 1.79 0.81
CA LEU A 104 2.89 1.08 0.55
C LEU A 104 2.51 1.20 -0.93
N ILE A 105 2.48 0.08 -1.63
CA ILE A 105 2.06 -0.03 -3.02
C ILE A 105 0.64 -0.61 -3.06
N ILE A 106 -0.29 0.07 -3.73
CA ILE A 106 -1.69 -0.37 -3.91
C ILE A 106 -1.98 -0.46 -5.40
N ASP A 107 -2.05 -1.69 -5.91
CA ASP A 107 -2.42 -1.97 -7.31
C ASP A 107 -3.92 -2.15 -7.48
N GLU A 108 -4.41 -1.86 -8.68
CA GLU A 108 -5.84 -1.81 -9.02
C GLU A 108 -6.63 -0.83 -8.15
N VAL A 109 -6.04 0.33 -7.85
CA VAL A 109 -6.64 1.36 -6.99
C VAL A 109 -7.95 1.91 -7.53
N SER A 110 -8.21 1.77 -8.85
CA SER A 110 -9.45 2.18 -9.51
C SER A 110 -10.69 1.49 -8.94
N MET A 111 -10.53 0.29 -8.36
CA MET A 111 -11.61 -0.45 -7.71
C MET A 111 -11.80 -0.06 -6.23
N LEU A 112 -10.91 0.78 -5.67
CA LEU A 112 -10.96 1.20 -4.28
C LEU A 112 -11.84 2.44 -4.12
N SER A 113 -12.85 2.36 -3.26
CA SER A 113 -13.66 3.54 -2.96
C SER A 113 -12.84 4.61 -2.22
N SER A 114 -13.17 5.89 -2.46
CA SER A 114 -12.54 7.00 -1.75
C SER A 114 -12.76 6.95 -0.22
N LYS A 115 -13.90 6.39 0.23
CA LYS A 115 -14.19 6.14 1.64
C LYS A 115 -13.18 5.17 2.27
N VAL A 116 -12.92 4.05 1.59
CA VAL A 116 -11.94 3.05 2.04
C VAL A 116 -10.54 3.65 2.07
N LEU A 117 -10.13 4.38 1.02
CA LEU A 117 -8.80 4.99 0.99
C LEU A 117 -8.59 5.98 2.15
N LYS A 118 -9.61 6.80 2.48
CA LYS A 118 -9.57 7.71 3.65
C LYS A 118 -9.49 6.95 4.97
N GLN A 119 -10.19 5.83 5.09
CA GLN A 119 -10.13 4.99 6.29
C GLN A 119 -8.75 4.34 6.47
N ILE A 120 -8.14 3.84 5.38
CA ILE A 120 -6.78 3.29 5.39
C ILE A 120 -5.80 4.36 5.87
N GLU A 121 -5.88 5.56 5.29
CA GLU A 121 -5.01 6.69 5.66
C GLU A 121 -5.15 7.03 7.15
N TYR A 122 -6.39 7.16 7.64
CA TYR A 122 -6.69 7.43 9.04
C TYR A 122 -6.07 6.39 9.98
N VAL A 123 -6.26 5.11 9.67
CA VAL A 123 -5.73 3.99 10.47
C VAL A 123 -4.21 3.99 10.46
N CYS A 124 -3.57 4.14 9.30
CA CYS A 124 -2.12 4.20 9.20
C CYS A 124 -1.53 5.36 10.02
N ARG A 125 -2.16 6.53 9.97
CA ARG A 125 -1.78 7.71 10.75
C ARG A 125 -1.88 7.44 12.26
N GLY A 126 -3.00 6.88 12.70
CA GLY A 126 -3.25 6.57 14.11
C GLY A 126 -2.33 5.48 14.67
N VAL A 127 -2.07 4.42 13.90
CA VAL A 127 -1.17 3.33 14.31
C VAL A 127 0.28 3.82 14.41
N ARG A 128 0.74 4.61 13.44
CA ARG A 128 2.13 5.13 13.41
C ARG A 128 2.31 6.37 14.31
N LYS A 129 1.23 6.93 14.87
CA LYS A 129 1.24 8.14 15.72
C LYS A 129 2.01 9.31 15.09
N LYS A 130 1.78 9.55 13.81
CA LYS A 130 2.45 10.61 13.02
C LYS A 130 1.40 11.37 12.22
N GLU A 131 1.37 12.70 12.34
CA GLU A 131 0.38 13.55 11.63
C GLU A 131 0.54 13.58 10.11
N LYS A 132 1.67 13.09 9.57
CA LYS A 132 1.87 12.95 8.13
C LYS A 132 0.87 11.95 7.54
N TYR A 133 0.41 12.20 6.31
CA TYR A 133 -0.45 11.27 5.58
C TYR A 133 0.09 9.84 5.61
N PHE A 134 -0.80 8.87 5.84
CA PHE A 134 -0.46 7.45 6.00
C PHE A 134 0.60 7.18 7.09
N GLY A 135 0.71 8.05 8.09
CA GLY A 135 1.73 7.96 9.12
C GLY A 135 3.16 8.13 8.57
N GLY A 136 3.30 8.81 7.44
CA GLY A 136 4.58 9.08 6.78
C GLY A 136 5.11 7.94 5.92
N MET A 137 4.30 6.93 5.58
CA MET A 137 4.64 5.99 4.51
C MET A 137 4.63 6.70 3.16
N GLN A 138 5.55 6.33 2.28
CA GLN A 138 5.41 6.63 0.86
C GLN A 138 4.27 5.78 0.29
N VAL A 139 3.44 6.37 -0.57
CA VAL A 139 2.32 5.69 -1.22
C VAL A 139 2.48 5.70 -2.72
N VAL A 140 2.44 4.52 -3.33
CA VAL A 140 2.45 4.31 -4.78
C VAL A 140 1.15 3.64 -5.17
N LEU A 141 0.34 4.33 -5.96
CA LEU A 141 -0.94 3.82 -6.44
C LEU A 141 -0.81 3.41 -7.91
N SER A 142 -1.45 2.32 -8.32
CA SER A 142 -1.46 1.80 -9.69
C SER A 142 -2.85 1.33 -10.09
#